data_AF-A0A349BYA7-F1
#
_entry.id   AF-A0A349BYA7-F1
#
_cell.length_a   1.000
_cell.length_b   1.000
_cell.length_c   1.000
_cell.angle_alpha   90.00
_cell.angle_beta   90.00
_cell.angle_gamma   90.00
#
_symmetry.space_group_name_H-M   'P 1'
#
loop_
_entity.id
_entity.type
_entity.pdbx_description
1 polymer ?
#
loop_
_entity_poly.entity_id
_entity_poly.type
_entity_poly.pdbx_seq_one_letter_code
_entity_poly.pdbx_strand_id
1 'polypeptide(L)'
;QKGIYCSKEAFRNIYAEYCQRGEVTIPEETKTAIFMEIFDILCVDFENAGRELTQVQKEHDAGVKARKLSTIFTTAIEDTIHTDVVKNASDIVDLNILQALSKQLTLETGLSERNSKEFDRELSAYIRSQISQAMFMASPMLAVDTSAKEENTESVYLALHPSCARQKNGQPDPGATMEDYIELNSPSLDGKRPTILMDEEFSPNEIVCFKTKYMFLIEKLTKYKYDSENARAYRERIHNLNTTPQGAEMAAQNKVVNPHLNRFWHEEAYLPDIDPVIRARNVMDRKKAFIYGLGLDLFRRSRDEDFGSRVVWNFLYNNRWITIFARGNLIGNSYNDLYESLRFNGRVKELILENAARYMQQEKGYSDAEEIMDRMMDYYLIEDLTQISPEKKKVEKVFNSASVDTLFGSDDAGQAMDDGDNVDADENILDILLKMRPGMDKNEWLSLFTAVHEVLNDFLNYMLDDNRSRVRTAALAIVKQMYANSIPGRKQLAGEQLSTAETAVRAQIDILLNEIKNS
;
A
#
# COMPACT_ATOMS: atom_id res chain seq x y z
N GLN A 1 -2.99 -13.09 -13.97
CA GLN A 1 -1.84 -13.57 -14.78
C GLN A 1 -1.25 -12.36 -15.49
N LYS A 2 0.07 -12.24 -15.63
CA LYS A 2 0.68 -11.20 -16.47
C LYS A 2 1.48 -11.89 -17.56
N GLY A 3 0.99 -11.81 -18.80
CA GLY A 3 1.72 -12.21 -19.99
C GLY A 3 2.81 -11.20 -20.34
N ILE A 4 3.71 -11.61 -21.23
CA ILE A 4 4.60 -10.70 -21.95
C ILE A 4 3.73 -10.02 -23.02
N TYR A 5 3.77 -8.69 -23.11
CA TYR A 5 3.03 -7.90 -24.11
C TYR A 5 3.99 -6.99 -24.88
N CYS A 6 3.62 -6.66 -26.12
CA CYS A 6 4.37 -5.72 -26.97
C CYS A 6 4.38 -4.32 -26.33
N SER A 7 5.53 -3.63 -26.34
CA SER A 7 5.65 -2.30 -25.73
C SER A 7 4.84 -1.23 -26.49
N LYS A 8 4.40 -0.18 -25.79
CA LYS A 8 3.64 0.95 -26.38
C LYS A 8 4.42 1.65 -27.51
N GLU A 9 5.74 1.63 -27.42
CA GLU A 9 6.67 2.23 -28.39
C GLU A 9 6.82 1.35 -29.64
N ALA A 10 6.81 0.03 -29.47
CA ALA A 10 6.73 -0.91 -30.59
C ALA A 10 5.44 -0.74 -31.40
N PHE A 11 4.32 -0.50 -30.70
CA PHE A 11 3.04 -0.22 -31.35
C PHE A 11 3.07 1.07 -32.19
N ARG A 12 3.68 2.15 -31.66
CA ARG A 12 3.82 3.44 -32.37
C ARG A 12 4.64 3.33 -33.65
N ASN A 13 5.69 2.52 -33.64
CA ASN A 13 6.57 2.39 -34.80
C ASN A 13 5.97 1.48 -35.89
N ILE A 14 5.29 0.39 -35.52
CA ILE A 14 4.52 -0.46 -36.45
C ILE A 14 3.44 0.39 -37.15
N TYR A 15 2.83 1.30 -36.39
CA TYR A 15 1.83 2.20 -36.89
C TYR A 15 2.39 3.25 -37.88
N ALA A 16 3.56 3.84 -37.59
CA ALA A 16 4.21 4.80 -38.50
C ALA A 16 4.57 4.17 -39.87
N GLU A 17 4.92 2.88 -39.89
CA GLU A 17 5.19 2.10 -41.11
C GLU A 17 3.91 1.85 -41.94
N TYR A 18 2.76 1.70 -41.27
CA TYR A 18 1.45 1.55 -41.89
C TYR A 18 0.96 2.86 -42.55
N CYS A 19 1.18 4.00 -41.91
CA CYS A 19 0.88 5.32 -42.47
C CYS A 19 1.62 5.62 -43.79
N GLN A 20 2.81 5.03 -44.00
CA GLN A 20 3.54 5.16 -45.26
C GLN A 20 2.94 4.31 -46.40
N ARG A 21 2.01 3.39 -46.11
CA ARG A 21 1.48 2.42 -47.08
C ARG A 21 -0.04 2.49 -47.34
N GLY A 22 -0.82 3.22 -46.54
CA GLY A 22 -2.28 3.28 -46.68
C GLY A 22 -2.82 4.70 -46.90
N GLU A 23 -3.68 4.88 -47.91
CA GLU A 23 -4.60 6.02 -48.02
C GLU A 23 -5.62 5.94 -46.86
N VAL A 24 -5.39 6.64 -45.75
CA VAL A 24 -6.34 6.70 -44.62
C VAL A 24 -7.03 8.08 -44.61
N THR A 25 -8.35 8.09 -44.73
CA THR A 25 -9.20 9.28 -44.55
C THR A 25 -9.54 9.51 -43.08
N ILE A 26 -9.34 10.75 -42.60
CA ILE A 26 -9.58 11.19 -41.21
C ILE A 26 -11.10 11.09 -40.87
N PRO A 27 -11.50 10.54 -39.69
CA PRO A 27 -12.89 10.51 -39.21
C PRO A 27 -13.53 11.90 -39.05
N GLU A 28 -14.84 12.03 -39.27
CA GLU A 28 -15.52 13.34 -39.23
C GLU A 28 -15.57 14.01 -37.85
N GLU A 29 -15.58 13.21 -36.78
CA GLU A 29 -15.53 13.72 -35.41
C GLU A 29 -14.20 14.45 -35.14
N THR A 30 -13.10 13.93 -35.70
CA THR A 30 -11.77 14.57 -35.66
C THR A 30 -11.72 15.81 -36.55
N LYS A 31 -12.32 15.77 -37.74
CA LYS A 31 -12.43 16.98 -38.58
C LYS A 31 -13.20 18.10 -37.87
N THR A 32 -14.23 17.73 -37.09
CA THR A 32 -15.03 18.66 -36.30
C THR A 32 -14.23 19.25 -35.14
N ALA A 33 -13.46 18.44 -34.40
CA ALA A 33 -12.59 18.91 -33.32
C ALA A 33 -11.48 19.85 -33.83
N ILE A 34 -10.80 19.48 -34.93
CA ILE A 34 -9.81 20.32 -35.61
C ILE A 34 -10.45 21.63 -36.05
N PHE A 35 -11.67 21.59 -36.60
CA PHE A 35 -12.38 22.80 -37.03
C PHE A 35 -12.70 23.73 -35.86
N MET A 36 -13.13 23.21 -34.72
CA MET A 36 -13.43 24.01 -33.52
C MET A 36 -12.19 24.69 -32.94
N GLU A 37 -11.05 24.01 -32.86
CA GLU A 37 -9.80 24.63 -32.36
C GLU A 37 -9.21 25.64 -33.36
N ILE A 38 -9.33 25.40 -34.67
CA ILE A 38 -8.98 26.39 -35.69
C ILE A 38 -9.91 27.61 -35.61
N PHE A 39 -11.19 27.40 -35.31
CA PHE A 39 -12.17 28.47 -35.14
C PHE A 39 -11.81 29.38 -33.96
N ASP A 40 -11.40 28.83 -32.82
CA ASP A 40 -10.93 29.62 -31.67
C ASP A 40 -9.68 30.45 -31.99
N ILE A 41 -8.75 29.91 -32.77
CA ILE A 41 -7.58 30.65 -33.26
C ILE A 41 -7.99 31.80 -34.19
N LEU A 42 -9.00 31.60 -35.04
CA LEU A 42 -9.52 32.63 -35.94
C LEU A 42 -10.35 33.70 -35.19
N CYS A 43 -11.01 33.35 -34.09
CA CYS A 43 -11.69 34.33 -33.22
C CYS A 43 -10.70 35.33 -32.59
N VAL A 44 -9.51 34.87 -32.20
CA VAL A 44 -8.43 35.74 -31.70
C VAL A 44 -7.95 36.72 -32.80
N ASP A 45 -7.94 36.32 -34.08
CA ASP A 45 -7.64 37.24 -35.18
C ASP A 45 -8.74 38.28 -35.40
N PHE A 46 -10.01 37.89 -35.24
CA PHE A 46 -11.14 38.81 -35.32
C PHE A 46 -11.13 39.85 -34.19
N GLU A 47 -10.75 39.47 -32.98
CA GLU A 47 -10.58 40.41 -31.85
C GLU A 47 -9.41 41.38 -32.06
N ASN A 48 -8.37 40.95 -32.78
CA ASN A 48 -7.19 41.77 -33.10
C ASN A 48 -7.37 42.64 -34.36
N ALA A 49 -8.41 42.43 -35.16
CA ALA A 49 -8.68 43.15 -36.41
C ALA A 49 -8.91 44.67 -36.23
N GLY A 50 -9.09 45.16 -34.99
CA GLY A 50 -9.24 46.58 -34.65
C GLY A 50 -7.96 47.27 -34.13
N ARG A 51 -6.81 46.58 -34.06
CA ARG A 51 -5.54 47.14 -33.56
C ARG A 51 -4.54 47.36 -34.70
N GLU A 52 -3.97 48.57 -34.80
CA GLU A 52 -2.87 48.83 -35.73
C GLU A 52 -1.58 48.13 -35.25
N LEU A 53 -1.31 46.95 -35.80
CA LEU A 53 -0.08 46.19 -35.53
C LEU A 53 1.04 46.59 -36.51
N THR A 54 2.26 46.69 -35.99
CA THR A 54 3.47 46.94 -36.81
C THR A 54 3.81 45.72 -37.67
N GLN A 55 4.57 45.91 -38.75
CA GLN A 55 4.90 44.83 -39.69
C GLN A 55 5.67 43.67 -39.04
N VAL A 56 6.57 43.97 -38.09
CA VAL A 56 7.31 42.95 -37.32
C VAL A 56 6.37 42.15 -36.40
N GLN A 57 5.35 42.79 -35.80
CA GLN A 57 4.35 42.09 -34.99
C GLN A 57 3.47 41.17 -35.84
N LYS A 58 3.08 41.62 -37.04
CA LYS A 58 2.31 40.79 -37.98
C LYS A 58 3.07 39.54 -38.42
N GLU A 59 4.38 39.67 -38.68
CA GLU A 59 5.23 38.53 -39.07
C GLU A 59 5.48 37.56 -37.90
N HIS A 60 5.68 38.09 -36.69
CA HIS A 60 5.80 37.28 -35.48
C HIS A 60 4.51 36.50 -35.19
N ASP A 61 3.35 37.16 -35.25
CA ASP A 61 2.05 36.55 -34.96
C ASP A 61 1.67 35.51 -36.02
N ALA A 62 1.99 35.77 -37.29
CA ALA A 62 1.86 34.78 -38.36
C ALA A 62 2.75 33.54 -38.13
N GLY A 63 3.99 33.73 -37.64
CA GLY A 63 4.91 32.65 -37.31
C GLY A 63 4.45 31.80 -36.10
N VAL A 64 3.92 32.46 -35.06
CA VAL A 64 3.34 31.78 -33.89
C VAL A 64 2.07 31.03 -34.28
N LYS A 65 1.21 31.62 -35.13
CA LYS A 65 0.00 30.99 -35.65
C LYS A 65 0.31 29.77 -36.50
N ALA A 66 1.28 29.86 -37.41
CA ALA A 66 1.69 28.73 -38.24
C ALA A 66 2.20 27.54 -37.39
N ARG A 67 2.97 27.82 -36.33
CA ARG A 67 3.41 26.78 -35.39
C ARG A 67 2.26 26.17 -34.60
N LYS A 68 1.37 26.99 -34.03
CA LYS A 68 0.20 26.50 -33.27
C LYS A 68 -0.74 25.67 -34.13
N LEU A 69 -1.05 26.11 -35.34
CA LEU A 69 -1.88 25.36 -36.30
C LEU A 69 -1.21 24.04 -36.70
N SER A 70 0.11 24.07 -36.93
CA SER A 70 0.86 22.84 -37.21
C SER A 70 0.82 21.87 -36.03
N THR A 71 1.00 22.35 -34.80
CA THR A 71 0.96 21.51 -33.60
C THR A 71 -0.43 20.92 -33.38
N ILE A 72 -1.50 21.71 -33.50
CA ILE A 72 -2.88 21.23 -33.36
C ILE A 72 -3.21 20.16 -34.40
N PHE A 73 -2.83 20.38 -35.66
CA PHE A 73 -3.02 19.38 -36.70
C PHE A 73 -2.22 18.10 -36.40
N THR A 74 -0.97 18.21 -35.95
CA THR A 74 -0.15 17.04 -35.62
C THR A 74 -0.71 16.28 -34.42
N THR A 75 -1.05 16.96 -33.33
CA THR A 75 -1.59 16.34 -32.11
C THR A 75 -2.96 15.71 -32.34
N ALA A 76 -3.88 16.40 -33.02
CA ALA A 76 -5.20 15.86 -33.29
C ALA A 76 -5.16 14.66 -34.25
N ILE A 77 -4.25 14.70 -35.24
CA ILE A 77 -3.98 13.54 -36.09
C ILE A 77 -3.41 12.41 -35.23
N GLU A 78 -2.37 12.64 -34.43
CA GLU A 78 -1.74 11.64 -33.56
C GLU A 78 -2.71 11.02 -32.54
N ASP A 79 -3.62 11.79 -31.95
CA ASP A 79 -4.59 11.31 -30.95
C ASP A 79 -5.72 10.50 -31.59
N THR A 80 -6.22 10.91 -32.75
CA THR A 80 -7.20 10.12 -33.52
C THR A 80 -6.60 8.83 -34.00
N ILE A 81 -5.37 8.91 -34.49
CA ILE A 81 -4.54 7.78 -34.84
C ILE A 81 -4.36 6.86 -33.63
N HIS A 82 -3.95 7.37 -32.48
CA HIS A 82 -3.74 6.59 -31.27
C HIS A 82 -5.05 5.95 -30.81
N THR A 83 -6.18 6.65 -30.96
CA THR A 83 -7.51 6.15 -30.59
C THR A 83 -8.00 5.07 -31.54
N ASP A 84 -7.88 5.24 -32.86
CA ASP A 84 -8.24 4.22 -33.86
C ASP A 84 -7.31 3.01 -33.80
N VAL A 85 -6.04 3.24 -33.51
CA VAL A 85 -5.05 2.19 -33.29
C VAL A 85 -5.40 1.44 -32.03
N VAL A 86 -5.63 2.08 -30.88
CA VAL A 86 -6.01 1.37 -29.64
C VAL A 86 -7.36 0.66 -29.76
N LYS A 87 -8.32 1.24 -30.51
CA LYS A 87 -9.68 0.71 -30.66
C LYS A 87 -9.79 -0.41 -31.71
N ASN A 88 -8.93 -0.42 -32.73
CA ASN A 88 -8.92 -1.43 -33.79
C ASN A 88 -7.66 -2.32 -33.78
N ALA A 89 -6.67 -2.08 -32.90
CA ALA A 89 -5.43 -2.84 -32.77
C ALA A 89 -5.66 -4.32 -32.45
N SER A 90 -6.68 -4.61 -31.64
CA SER A 90 -7.05 -5.98 -31.29
C SER A 90 -7.48 -6.80 -32.51
N ASP A 91 -7.91 -6.14 -33.59
CA ASP A 91 -8.52 -6.77 -34.75
C ASP A 91 -7.62 -6.71 -36.01
N ILE A 92 -6.56 -5.88 -36.03
CA ILE A 92 -5.81 -5.54 -37.25
C ILE A 92 -4.40 -6.15 -37.31
N VAL A 93 -3.81 -6.55 -36.17
CA VAL A 93 -2.44 -7.08 -36.13
C VAL A 93 -2.44 -8.43 -35.40
N ASP A 94 -2.78 -9.50 -36.11
CA ASP A 94 -2.72 -10.89 -35.63
C ASP A 94 -1.27 -11.38 -35.59
N LEU A 95 -0.47 -10.76 -34.70
CA LEU A 95 0.89 -11.18 -34.42
C LEU A 95 0.88 -12.02 -33.15
N ASN A 96 1.39 -13.23 -33.27
CA ASN A 96 1.70 -14.02 -32.09
C ASN A 96 2.84 -13.35 -31.28
N ILE A 97 2.97 -13.75 -30.02
CA ILE A 97 3.92 -13.14 -29.09
C ILE A 97 5.38 -13.23 -29.58
N LEU A 98 5.74 -14.27 -30.33
CA LEU A 98 7.08 -14.40 -30.90
C LEU A 98 7.34 -13.35 -31.99
N GLN A 99 6.35 -13.11 -32.86
CA GLN A 99 6.43 -12.08 -33.89
C GLN A 99 6.44 -10.68 -33.27
N ALA A 100 5.70 -10.47 -32.18
CA ALA A 100 5.74 -9.22 -31.43
C ALA A 100 7.13 -8.97 -30.81
N LEU A 101 7.73 -9.98 -30.16
CA LEU A 101 9.08 -9.87 -29.57
C LEU A 101 10.17 -9.66 -30.63
N SER A 102 10.05 -10.33 -31.78
CA SER A 102 10.93 -10.15 -32.94
C SER A 102 10.91 -8.70 -33.45
N LYS A 103 9.71 -8.13 -33.61
CA LYS A 103 9.54 -6.73 -34.01
C LYS A 103 10.08 -5.77 -32.96
N GLN A 104 9.85 -6.04 -31.68
CA GLN A 104 10.37 -5.20 -30.61
C GLN A 104 11.91 -5.17 -30.61
N LEU A 105 12.57 -6.32 -30.72
CA LEU A 105 14.03 -6.38 -30.86
C LEU A 105 14.52 -5.58 -32.07
N THR A 106 13.84 -5.74 -33.21
CA THR A 106 14.18 -5.02 -34.46
C THR A 106 14.14 -3.51 -34.25
N LEU A 107 13.14 -3.02 -33.52
CA LEU A 107 12.97 -1.60 -33.23
C LEU A 107 14.00 -1.08 -32.22
N GLU A 108 14.34 -1.87 -31.21
CA GLU A 108 15.30 -1.47 -30.16
C GLU A 108 16.76 -1.50 -30.64
N THR A 109 17.11 -2.44 -31.53
CA THR A 109 18.51 -2.70 -31.92
C THR A 109 18.83 -2.35 -33.37
N GLY A 110 17.81 -2.13 -34.21
CA GLY A 110 17.96 -1.95 -35.66
C GLY A 110 18.35 -3.23 -36.42
N LEU A 111 18.45 -4.38 -35.75
CA LEU A 111 18.76 -5.68 -36.36
C LEU A 111 17.54 -6.20 -37.13
N SER A 112 17.75 -6.73 -38.33
CA SER A 112 16.67 -7.28 -39.17
C SER A 112 16.89 -8.76 -39.49
N GLU A 113 15.80 -9.47 -39.82
CA GLU A 113 15.78 -10.88 -40.24
C GLU A 113 16.71 -11.19 -41.44
N ARG A 114 17.18 -10.16 -42.17
CA ARG A 114 18.15 -10.32 -43.27
C ARG A 114 19.51 -10.84 -42.81
N ASN A 115 19.87 -10.67 -41.53
CA ASN A 115 21.08 -11.23 -40.91
C ASN A 115 20.73 -12.45 -40.03
N SER A 116 20.09 -13.46 -40.62
CA SER A 116 19.34 -14.50 -39.91
C SER A 116 20.02 -15.11 -38.68
N LYS A 117 21.31 -15.48 -38.76
CA LYS A 117 22.01 -16.11 -37.64
C LYS A 117 22.29 -15.19 -36.45
N GLU A 118 22.61 -13.92 -36.71
CA GLU A 118 22.86 -12.93 -35.67
C GLU A 118 21.54 -12.49 -35.06
N PHE A 119 20.53 -12.25 -35.90
CA PHE A 119 19.18 -11.92 -35.48
C PHE A 119 18.56 -13.01 -34.61
N ASP A 120 18.64 -14.28 -35.02
CA ASP A 120 18.10 -15.41 -34.25
C ASP A 120 18.77 -15.54 -32.87
N ARG A 121 20.09 -15.28 -32.80
CA ARG A 121 20.84 -15.31 -31.54
C ARG A 121 20.39 -14.19 -30.61
N GLU A 122 20.31 -12.97 -31.10
CA GLU A 122 19.88 -11.80 -30.31
C GLU A 122 18.41 -11.92 -29.90
N LEU A 123 17.54 -12.44 -30.75
CA LEU A 123 16.15 -12.73 -30.42
C LEU A 123 16.02 -13.76 -29.31
N SER A 124 16.81 -14.82 -29.35
CA SER A 124 16.80 -15.84 -28.29
C SER A 124 17.33 -15.27 -26.96
N ALA A 125 18.38 -14.44 -27.01
CA ALA A 125 18.87 -13.73 -25.83
C ALA A 125 17.83 -12.75 -25.25
N TYR A 126 17.12 -12.04 -26.13
CA TYR A 126 16.05 -11.12 -25.76
C TYR A 126 14.88 -11.85 -25.09
N ILE A 127 14.39 -12.92 -25.70
CA ILE A 127 13.32 -13.78 -25.15
C ILE A 127 13.73 -14.33 -23.77
N ARG A 128 14.96 -14.84 -23.63
CA ARG A 128 15.49 -15.32 -22.35
C ARG A 128 15.47 -14.23 -21.28
N SER A 129 15.89 -13.01 -21.63
CA SER A 129 15.87 -11.88 -20.70
C SER A 129 14.44 -11.58 -20.22
N GLN A 130 13.48 -11.51 -21.15
CA GLN A 130 12.07 -11.25 -20.82
C GLN A 130 11.46 -12.35 -19.94
N ILE A 131 11.73 -13.63 -20.25
CA ILE A 131 11.26 -14.78 -19.46
C ILE A 131 11.92 -14.81 -18.09
N SER A 132 13.23 -14.52 -18.00
CA SER A 132 13.93 -14.48 -16.71
C SER A 132 13.36 -13.40 -15.79
N GLN A 133 13.03 -12.23 -16.35
CA GLN A 133 12.34 -11.16 -15.64
C GLN A 133 10.94 -11.60 -15.18
N ALA A 134 10.15 -12.21 -16.06
CA ALA A 134 8.82 -12.72 -15.72
C ALA A 134 8.85 -13.79 -14.61
N MET A 135 9.82 -14.71 -14.65
CA MET A 135 10.03 -15.74 -13.63
C MET A 135 10.50 -15.16 -12.30
N PHE A 136 11.36 -14.14 -12.33
CA PHE A 136 11.78 -13.40 -11.14
C PHE A 136 10.57 -12.72 -10.48
N MET A 137 9.73 -12.07 -11.28
CA MET A 137 8.49 -11.48 -10.80
C MET A 137 7.57 -12.55 -10.20
N ALA A 138 7.35 -13.68 -10.89
CA ALA A 138 6.47 -14.76 -10.46
C ALA A 138 6.95 -15.53 -9.21
N SER A 139 8.17 -15.29 -8.72
CA SER A 139 8.72 -16.05 -7.60
C SER A 139 7.87 -15.90 -6.33
N PRO A 140 7.42 -17.01 -5.71
CA PRO A 140 6.53 -16.96 -4.55
C PRO A 140 7.26 -16.28 -3.39
N MET A 141 6.65 -15.21 -2.88
CA MET A 141 7.29 -14.34 -1.87
C MET A 141 7.19 -14.89 -0.43
N LEU A 142 7.23 -16.21 -0.27
CA LEU A 142 7.06 -16.89 1.01
C LEU A 142 8.31 -17.71 1.33
N ALA A 143 8.86 -17.46 2.51
CA ALA A 143 9.93 -18.27 3.07
C ALA A 143 9.32 -19.54 3.68
N VAL A 144 9.86 -20.67 3.29
CA VAL A 144 9.53 -21.97 3.89
C VAL A 144 10.54 -22.23 4.98
N ASP A 145 10.10 -22.69 6.15
CA ASP A 145 11.04 -23.16 7.17
C ASP A 145 11.85 -24.35 6.62
N THR A 146 13.12 -24.07 6.31
CA THR A 146 14.06 -25.03 5.74
C THR A 146 14.38 -26.23 6.65
N SER A 147 13.97 -26.20 7.92
CA SER A 147 14.07 -27.35 8.82
C SER A 147 13.11 -28.48 8.45
N ALA A 148 12.03 -28.18 7.72
CA ALA A 148 11.15 -29.16 7.10
C ALA A 148 11.69 -29.53 5.70
N LYS A 149 12.69 -30.42 5.66
CA LYS A 149 13.21 -31.04 4.43
C LYS A 149 12.20 -32.02 3.81
N GLU A 150 10.95 -31.62 3.63
CA GLU A 150 10.02 -32.37 2.80
C GLU A 150 10.24 -31.95 1.33
N GLU A 151 10.29 -32.96 0.46
CA GLU A 151 10.66 -32.91 -0.96
C GLU A 151 10.30 -31.61 -1.67
N ASN A 152 11.30 -30.94 -2.23
CA ASN A 152 11.25 -29.94 -3.30
C ASN A 152 9.84 -29.62 -3.89
N THR A 153 8.98 -28.92 -3.14
CA THR A 153 7.57 -28.68 -3.50
C THR A 153 7.36 -27.46 -4.41
N GLU A 154 8.43 -26.93 -4.99
CA GLU A 154 8.37 -25.81 -5.94
C GLU A 154 8.38 -26.35 -7.36
N SER A 155 7.30 -26.07 -8.08
CA SER A 155 7.19 -26.34 -9.51
C SER A 155 7.22 -25.05 -10.30
N VAL A 156 7.99 -25.08 -11.40
CA VAL A 156 8.13 -23.97 -12.34
C VAL A 156 7.60 -24.42 -13.69
N TYR A 157 6.74 -23.62 -14.30
CA TYR A 157 6.11 -23.91 -15.59
C TYR A 157 6.24 -22.74 -16.55
N LEU A 158 6.49 -23.04 -17.81
CA LEU A 158 6.34 -22.12 -18.93
C LEU A 158 5.23 -22.67 -19.82
N ALA A 159 4.08 -21.99 -19.84
CA ALA A 159 2.95 -22.38 -20.68
C ALA A 159 2.82 -21.46 -21.89
N LEU A 160 2.65 -22.03 -23.07
CA LEU A 160 2.57 -21.29 -24.33
C LEU A 160 1.77 -22.06 -25.39
N HIS A 161 1.20 -21.31 -26.34
CA HIS A 161 0.62 -21.90 -27.55
C HIS A 161 1.71 -22.57 -28.42
N PRO A 162 1.44 -23.71 -29.10
CA PRO A 162 2.42 -24.41 -29.93
C PRO A 162 3.05 -23.56 -31.04
N SER A 163 2.34 -22.55 -31.56
CA SER A 163 2.88 -21.61 -32.57
C SER A 163 4.04 -20.75 -32.05
N CYS A 164 4.18 -20.63 -30.73
CA CYS A 164 5.19 -19.80 -30.07
C CYS A 164 6.41 -20.62 -29.62
N ALA A 165 6.37 -21.94 -29.80
CA ALA A 165 7.42 -22.86 -29.41
C ALA A 165 8.53 -22.96 -30.47
N ARG A 166 9.72 -23.35 -30.03
CA ARG A 166 10.78 -23.74 -30.97
C ARG A 166 10.45 -25.08 -31.58
N GLN A 167 10.77 -25.21 -32.85
CA GLN A 167 10.51 -26.41 -33.61
C GLN A 167 11.73 -27.32 -33.64
N LYS A 168 11.50 -28.63 -33.55
CA LYS A 168 12.47 -29.67 -33.85
C LYS A 168 11.84 -30.60 -34.88
N ASN A 169 12.53 -30.82 -36.01
CA ASN A 169 11.99 -31.58 -37.14
C ASN A 169 10.64 -31.05 -37.68
N GLY A 170 10.43 -29.73 -37.65
CA GLY A 170 9.22 -29.08 -38.14
C GLY A 170 7.99 -29.21 -37.25
N GLN A 171 8.16 -29.66 -36.00
CA GLN A 171 7.10 -29.75 -35.00
C GLN A 171 7.49 -28.97 -33.73
N PRO A 172 6.53 -28.30 -33.06
CA PRO A 172 6.75 -27.71 -31.73
C PRO A 172 7.39 -28.71 -30.76
N ASP A 173 8.50 -28.32 -30.14
CA ASP A 173 9.28 -29.21 -29.26
C ASP A 173 9.57 -28.57 -27.90
N PRO A 174 9.11 -29.17 -26.79
CA PRO A 174 9.38 -28.71 -25.43
C PRO A 174 10.86 -28.61 -25.07
N GLY A 175 11.70 -29.54 -25.55
CA GLY A 175 13.13 -29.56 -25.26
C GLY A 175 13.87 -28.41 -25.94
N ALA A 176 13.64 -28.22 -27.23
CA ALA A 176 14.19 -27.13 -28.02
C ALA A 176 13.72 -25.77 -27.49
N THR A 177 12.45 -25.67 -27.09
CA THR A 177 11.90 -24.45 -26.48
C THR A 177 12.59 -24.15 -25.15
N MET A 178 12.79 -25.17 -24.30
CA MET A 178 13.49 -24.99 -23.03
C MET A 178 14.94 -24.55 -23.21
N GLU A 179 15.68 -25.20 -24.12
CA GLU A 179 17.09 -24.86 -24.41
C GLU A 179 17.24 -23.44 -24.95
N ASP A 180 16.28 -22.97 -25.74
CA ASP A 180 16.35 -21.66 -26.38
C ASP A 180 15.80 -20.54 -25.51
N TYR A 181 14.70 -20.76 -24.78
CA TYR A 181 14.00 -19.70 -24.05
C TYR A 181 14.43 -19.56 -22.59
N ILE A 182 15.11 -20.57 -22.03
CA ILE A 182 15.38 -20.62 -20.59
C ILE A 182 16.87 -20.78 -20.30
N GLU A 183 17.42 -19.85 -19.53
CA GLU A 183 18.75 -20.00 -18.95
C GLU A 183 18.66 -20.81 -17.63
N LEU A 184 18.99 -22.10 -17.69
CA LEU A 184 18.84 -23.03 -16.56
C LEU A 184 19.64 -22.65 -15.30
N ASN A 185 20.72 -21.88 -15.45
CA ASN A 185 21.54 -21.42 -14.34
C ASN A 185 21.11 -20.05 -13.79
N SER A 186 20.00 -19.49 -14.29
CA SER A 186 19.51 -18.19 -13.84
C SER A 186 19.06 -18.23 -12.37
N PRO A 187 19.40 -17.21 -11.56
CA PRO A 187 18.86 -17.05 -10.20
C PRO A 187 17.32 -17.03 -10.14
N SER A 188 16.65 -16.62 -11.22
CA SER A 188 15.18 -16.58 -11.30
C SER A 188 14.52 -17.96 -11.20
N LEU A 189 15.27 -19.04 -11.41
CA LEU A 189 14.80 -20.41 -11.35
C LEU A 189 15.04 -21.10 -10.01
N ASP A 190 15.86 -20.54 -9.12
CA ASP A 190 16.23 -21.16 -7.83
C ASP A 190 16.65 -22.64 -7.97
N GLY A 191 17.47 -22.91 -8.99
CA GLY A 191 17.97 -24.26 -9.32
C GLY A 191 16.89 -25.24 -9.80
N LYS A 192 15.67 -24.78 -10.13
CA LYS A 192 14.59 -25.61 -10.67
C LYS A 192 14.61 -25.64 -12.18
N ARG A 193 14.38 -26.82 -12.74
CA ARG A 193 14.16 -26.98 -14.18
C ARG A 193 12.67 -26.76 -14.49
N PRO A 194 12.31 -25.76 -15.32
CA PRO A 194 10.91 -25.53 -15.68
C PRO A 194 10.34 -26.67 -16.51
N THR A 195 9.03 -26.90 -16.36
CA THR A 195 8.26 -27.77 -17.26
C THR A 195 7.62 -26.91 -18.35
N ILE A 196 7.82 -27.26 -19.61
CA ILE A 196 7.16 -26.57 -20.72
C ILE A 196 5.80 -27.23 -20.97
N LEU A 197 4.73 -26.44 -20.89
CA LEU A 197 3.37 -26.85 -21.19
C LEU A 197 2.96 -26.24 -22.53
N MET A 198 2.49 -27.06 -23.45
CA MET A 198 2.03 -26.64 -24.77
C MET A 198 0.61 -27.15 -24.99
N ASP A 199 -0.29 -26.25 -25.31
CA ASP A 199 -1.70 -26.55 -25.56
C ASP A 199 -2.29 -25.47 -26.48
N GLU A 200 -3.17 -25.86 -27.40
CA GLU A 200 -3.86 -24.93 -28.31
C GLU A 200 -4.85 -24.01 -27.56
N GLU A 201 -5.26 -24.38 -26.34
CA GLU A 201 -6.06 -23.53 -25.47
C GLU A 201 -5.29 -22.31 -24.93
N PHE A 202 -3.95 -22.35 -24.92
CA PHE A 202 -3.17 -21.18 -24.53
C PHE A 202 -3.20 -20.11 -25.61
N SER A 203 -3.27 -18.84 -25.20
CA SER A 203 -3.30 -17.74 -26.15
C SER A 203 -1.99 -17.65 -26.96
N PRO A 204 -2.04 -17.46 -28.29
CA PRO A 204 -0.86 -17.22 -29.11
C PRO A 204 -0.20 -15.86 -28.82
N ASN A 205 -0.88 -15.00 -28.04
CA ASN A 205 -0.48 -13.62 -27.80
C ASN A 205 0.24 -13.43 -26.45
N GLU A 206 0.44 -14.50 -25.68
CA GLU A 206 1.19 -14.44 -24.42
C GLU A 206 1.98 -15.72 -24.15
N ILE A 207 3.02 -15.57 -23.33
CA ILE A 207 3.72 -16.69 -22.70
C ILE A 207 3.50 -16.56 -21.19
N VAL A 208 3.02 -17.64 -20.57
CA VAL A 208 2.71 -17.66 -19.14
C VAL A 208 3.87 -18.27 -18.36
N CYS A 209 4.51 -17.45 -17.54
CA CYS A 209 5.52 -17.89 -16.57
C CYS A 209 4.85 -18.13 -15.21
N PHE A 210 4.96 -19.34 -14.68
CA PHE A 210 4.29 -19.71 -13.43
C PHE A 210 5.24 -20.43 -12.47
N LYS A 211 5.30 -19.94 -11.23
CA LYS A 211 5.96 -20.62 -10.12
C LYS A 211 4.95 -20.88 -9.01
N THR A 212 4.92 -22.11 -8.51
CA THR A 212 4.05 -22.47 -7.40
C THR A 212 4.81 -23.26 -6.35
N LYS A 213 4.49 -22.99 -5.09
CA LYS A 213 4.85 -23.79 -3.93
C LYS A 213 3.58 -24.45 -3.41
N TYR A 214 3.52 -25.77 -3.40
CA TYR A 214 2.35 -26.53 -2.94
C TYR A 214 2.68 -27.39 -1.72
N MET A 215 1.66 -28.02 -1.12
CA MET A 215 1.80 -28.91 0.05
C MET A 215 2.35 -28.26 1.33
N PHE A 216 2.18 -26.95 1.50
CA PHE A 216 2.46 -26.28 2.78
C PHE A 216 1.17 -26.04 3.57
N LEU A 217 1.19 -26.46 4.84
CA LEU A 217 0.27 -25.91 5.83
C LEU A 217 0.67 -24.45 6.09
N ILE A 218 -0.31 -23.59 6.38
CA ILE A 218 -0.06 -22.16 6.66
C ILE A 218 0.95 -21.97 7.80
N GLU A 219 0.95 -22.89 8.78
CA GLU A 219 1.87 -22.93 9.92
C GLU A 219 3.34 -23.19 9.52
N LYS A 220 3.56 -23.81 8.35
CA LYS A 220 4.90 -24.07 7.78
C LYS A 220 5.41 -22.88 6.95
N LEU A 221 4.57 -21.87 6.70
CA LEU A 221 4.94 -20.66 5.99
C LEU A 221 5.46 -19.63 6.98
N THR A 222 6.48 -18.88 6.58
CA THR A 222 7.07 -17.83 7.40
C THR A 222 7.30 -16.57 6.56
N LYS A 223 7.24 -15.40 7.21
CA LYS A 223 7.72 -14.16 6.60
C LYS A 223 9.23 -14.22 6.42
N TYR A 224 9.74 -13.44 5.47
CA TYR A 224 11.17 -13.22 5.33
C TYR A 224 11.79 -12.67 6.63
N LYS A 225 13.06 -12.99 6.87
CA LYS A 225 13.84 -12.32 7.90
C LYS A 225 13.77 -10.81 7.65
N TYR A 226 13.44 -10.03 8.67
CA TYR A 226 13.11 -8.60 8.57
C TYR A 226 14.13 -7.76 7.79
N ASP A 227 15.43 -7.99 8.01
CA ASP A 227 16.53 -7.28 7.34
C ASP A 227 16.99 -7.90 6.01
N SER A 228 16.30 -8.93 5.51
CA SER A 228 16.64 -9.51 4.22
C SER A 228 16.22 -8.62 3.06
N GLU A 229 16.95 -8.70 1.95
CA GLU A 229 16.61 -8.00 0.72
C GLU A 229 15.20 -8.35 0.23
N ASN A 230 14.80 -9.62 0.38
CA ASN A 230 13.45 -10.08 0.07
C ASN A 230 12.38 -9.44 0.97
N ALA A 231 12.66 -9.25 2.26
CA ALA A 231 11.73 -8.55 3.17
C ALA A 231 11.58 -7.07 2.82
N ARG A 232 12.67 -6.40 2.42
CA ARG A 232 12.62 -5.01 1.96
C ARG A 232 11.82 -4.89 0.66
N ALA A 233 12.13 -5.71 -0.34
CA ALA A 233 11.39 -5.75 -1.60
C ALA A 233 9.91 -6.10 -1.39
N TYR A 234 9.60 -7.01 -0.47
CA TYR A 234 8.23 -7.34 -0.10
C TYR A 234 7.49 -6.15 0.54
N ARG A 235 8.10 -5.48 1.53
CA ARG A 235 7.51 -4.31 2.18
C ARG A 235 7.28 -3.15 1.21
N GLU A 236 8.26 -2.85 0.35
CA GLU A 236 8.10 -1.85 -0.70
C GLU A 236 6.97 -2.19 -1.66
N ARG A 237 6.82 -3.47 -2.04
CA ARG A 237 5.71 -3.92 -2.91
C ARG A 237 4.35 -3.80 -2.24
N ILE A 238 4.22 -4.21 -0.97
CA ILE A 238 2.99 -4.02 -0.20
C ILE A 238 2.66 -2.54 -0.04
N HIS A 239 3.66 -1.70 0.22
CA HIS A 239 3.49 -0.24 0.32
C HIS A 239 3.00 0.38 -0.99
N ASN A 240 3.41 -0.18 -2.13
CA ASN A 240 3.02 0.27 -3.45
C ASN A 240 1.77 -0.45 -4.01
N LEU A 241 1.08 -1.28 -3.21
CA LEU A 241 -0.19 -1.89 -3.62
C LEU A 241 -1.17 -0.80 -4.05
N ASN A 242 -1.68 -0.90 -5.28
CA ASN A 242 -2.61 0.05 -5.91
C ASN A 242 -2.01 1.40 -6.31
N THR A 243 -0.69 1.58 -6.23
CA THR A 243 -0.03 2.77 -6.79
C THR A 243 0.24 2.58 -8.29
N THR A 244 -0.17 3.55 -9.11
CA THR A 244 0.19 3.56 -10.53
C THR A 244 1.69 3.80 -10.66
N PRO A 245 2.46 2.94 -11.34
CA PRO A 245 3.90 3.12 -11.45
C PRO A 245 4.23 4.42 -12.19
N GLN A 246 4.84 5.39 -11.50
CA GLN A 246 5.48 6.53 -12.15
C GLN A 246 6.97 6.20 -12.38
N GLY A 247 7.39 6.09 -13.64
CA GLY A 247 8.80 5.92 -14.05
C GLY A 247 9.13 4.57 -14.75
N ALA A 248 10.24 4.58 -15.50
CA ALA A 248 10.74 3.55 -16.42
C ALA A 248 10.57 2.10 -15.95
N GLU A 249 10.38 1.18 -16.90
CA GLU A 249 9.93 -0.21 -16.72
C GLU A 249 10.52 -0.97 -15.52
N MET A 250 11.83 -0.81 -15.20
CA MET A 250 12.45 -1.45 -14.03
C MET A 250 11.90 -0.94 -12.67
N ALA A 251 11.52 0.33 -12.55
CA ALA A 251 10.91 0.86 -11.33
C ALA A 251 9.46 0.39 -11.15
N ALA A 252 8.76 0.09 -12.24
CA ALA A 252 7.42 -0.49 -12.22
C ALA A 252 7.43 -1.96 -11.77
N GLN A 253 8.49 -2.72 -12.10
CA GLN A 253 8.67 -4.12 -11.71
C GLN A 253 8.76 -4.32 -10.19
N ASN A 254 9.29 -3.35 -9.45
CA ASN A 254 9.37 -3.36 -7.97
C ASN A 254 8.05 -2.98 -7.28
N LYS A 255 6.99 -2.63 -8.03
CA LYS A 255 5.69 -2.17 -7.50
C LYS A 255 4.55 -3.15 -7.75
N VAL A 256 4.78 -4.25 -8.48
CA VAL A 256 3.74 -5.25 -8.78
C VAL A 256 3.74 -6.32 -7.68
N VAL A 257 2.61 -6.44 -6.99
CA VAL A 257 2.37 -7.56 -6.07
C VAL A 257 1.96 -8.80 -6.85
N ASN A 258 2.68 -9.90 -6.62
CA ASN A 258 2.21 -11.23 -7.04
C ASN A 258 0.81 -11.45 -6.47
N PRO A 259 -0.13 -12.06 -7.22
CA PRO A 259 -1.39 -12.47 -6.64
C PRO A 259 -1.10 -13.52 -5.57
N HIS A 260 -0.92 -13.07 -4.33
CA HIS A 260 -1.15 -13.92 -3.17
C HIS A 260 -2.61 -14.37 -3.27
N LEU A 261 -2.89 -15.61 -2.85
CA LEU A 261 -4.28 -16.08 -2.76
C LEU A 261 -5.14 -15.15 -1.88
N ASN A 262 -4.50 -14.32 -1.03
CA ASN A 262 -5.14 -13.27 -0.28
C ASN A 262 -4.22 -12.04 -0.10
N ARG A 263 -4.73 -10.84 -0.42
CA ARG A 263 -4.01 -9.56 -0.26
C ARG A 263 -3.56 -9.28 1.18
N PHE A 264 -4.21 -9.87 2.18
CA PHE A 264 -3.93 -9.65 3.61
C PHE A 264 -2.83 -10.56 4.18
N TRP A 265 -2.15 -11.38 3.38
CA TRP A 265 -1.09 -12.27 3.88
C TRP A 265 0.13 -11.55 4.48
N HIS A 266 0.32 -10.27 4.18
CA HIS A 266 1.34 -9.45 4.83
C HIS A 266 1.01 -9.13 6.29
N GLU A 267 -0.25 -9.25 6.71
CA GLU A 267 -0.71 -8.87 8.03
C GLU A 267 -0.34 -9.90 9.11
N GLU A 268 -0.10 -9.42 10.34
CA GLU A 268 0.30 -10.25 11.49
C GLU A 268 -0.67 -11.41 11.72
N ALA A 269 -1.96 -11.17 11.55
CA ALA A 269 -3.00 -12.16 11.79
C ALA A 269 -2.99 -13.35 10.83
N TYR A 270 -2.38 -13.21 9.66
CA TYR A 270 -2.30 -14.26 8.65
C TYR A 270 -0.95 -14.95 8.65
N LEU A 271 0.13 -14.21 8.86
CA LEU A 271 1.48 -14.76 8.90
C LEU A 271 2.33 -14.04 9.96
N PRO A 272 2.75 -14.71 11.04
CA PRO A 272 3.64 -14.11 12.03
C PRO A 272 5.08 -14.01 11.51
N ASP A 273 5.88 -13.12 12.10
CA ASP A 273 7.29 -12.98 11.76
C ASP A 273 8.11 -14.22 12.16
N ILE A 274 9.09 -14.57 11.32
CA ILE A 274 10.00 -15.69 11.59
C ILE A 274 10.90 -15.42 12.79
N ASP A 275 11.28 -14.16 12.99
CA ASP A 275 12.15 -13.75 14.08
C ASP A 275 11.32 -13.63 15.38
N PRO A 276 11.60 -14.44 16.41
CA PRO A 276 10.85 -14.42 17.66
C PRO A 276 10.94 -13.08 18.39
N VAL A 277 12.05 -12.35 18.25
CA VAL A 277 12.23 -11.03 18.86
C VAL A 277 11.29 -10.02 18.20
N ILE A 278 11.21 -10.05 16.87
CA ILE A 278 10.34 -9.17 16.09
C ILE A 278 8.88 -9.53 16.32
N ARG A 279 8.56 -10.83 16.42
CA ARG A 279 7.21 -11.29 16.77
C ARG A 279 6.77 -10.76 18.13
N ALA A 280 7.64 -10.86 19.15
CA ALA A 280 7.36 -10.31 20.48
C ALA A 280 7.18 -8.80 20.45
N ARG A 281 8.03 -8.09 19.69
CA ARG A 281 7.89 -6.65 19.45
C ARG A 281 6.56 -6.32 18.79
N ASN A 282 6.15 -7.03 17.74
CA ASN A 282 4.88 -6.78 17.05
C ASN A 282 3.67 -6.94 17.96
N VAL A 283 3.68 -7.92 18.85
CA VAL A 283 2.65 -8.09 19.88
C VAL A 283 2.60 -6.90 20.84
N MET A 284 3.76 -6.37 21.25
CA MET A 284 3.81 -5.18 22.11
C MET A 284 3.39 -3.92 21.35
N ASP A 285 3.90 -3.72 20.13
CA ASP A 285 3.57 -2.59 19.25
C ASP A 285 2.07 -2.54 18.94
N ARG A 286 1.40 -3.69 18.79
CA ARG A 286 -0.07 -3.75 18.67
C ARG A 286 -0.77 -3.19 19.90
N LYS A 287 -0.31 -3.55 21.10
CA LYS A 287 -0.91 -3.07 22.36
C LYS A 287 -0.61 -1.58 22.55
N LYS A 288 0.63 -1.14 22.29
CA LYS A 288 1.00 0.28 22.30
C LYS A 288 0.14 1.08 21.34
N ALA A 289 -0.05 0.61 20.10
CA ALA A 289 -0.91 1.25 19.12
C ALA A 289 -2.37 1.32 19.59
N PHE A 290 -2.89 0.30 20.28
CA PHE A 290 -4.22 0.38 20.87
C PHE A 290 -4.31 1.49 21.94
N ILE A 291 -3.36 1.55 22.87
CA ILE A 291 -3.36 2.56 23.94
C ILE A 291 -3.13 3.98 23.40
N TYR A 292 -2.16 4.17 22.50
CA TYR A 292 -1.92 5.46 21.84
C TYR A 292 -3.10 5.89 20.97
N GLY A 293 -3.74 4.94 20.27
CA GLY A 293 -4.88 5.25 19.42
C GLY A 293 -6.09 5.75 20.21
N LEU A 294 -6.30 5.21 21.42
CA LEU A 294 -7.28 5.72 22.36
C LEU A 294 -6.85 7.06 22.97
N GLY A 295 -5.63 7.14 23.51
CA GLY A 295 -5.16 8.34 24.21
C GLY A 295 -4.84 9.54 23.32
N LEU A 296 -4.75 9.37 22.00
CA LEU A 296 -4.62 10.48 21.04
C LEU A 296 -5.91 10.74 20.26
N ASP A 297 -7.01 10.08 20.66
CA ASP A 297 -8.31 10.22 20.03
C ASP A 297 -8.24 9.96 18.51
N LEU A 298 -7.52 8.90 18.13
CA LEU A 298 -7.37 8.46 16.73
C LEU A 298 -8.45 7.45 16.34
N PHE A 299 -9.24 6.96 17.29
CA PHE A 299 -10.39 6.10 17.04
C PHE A 299 -11.69 6.84 17.37
N ARG A 300 -12.73 6.54 16.60
CA ARG A 300 -14.08 7.05 16.84
C ARG A 300 -15.11 5.96 16.58
N ARG A 301 -16.12 5.85 17.44
CA ARG A 301 -17.36 5.13 17.11
C ARG A 301 -18.41 6.11 16.61
N SER A 302 -18.88 5.87 15.39
CA SER A 302 -19.99 6.63 14.82
C SER A 302 -20.94 5.70 14.11
N ARG A 303 -22.18 6.16 13.91
CA ARG A 303 -23.10 5.51 12.98
C ARG A 303 -22.65 5.84 11.56
N ASP A 304 -22.73 4.86 10.69
CA ASP A 304 -22.33 5.02 9.30
C ASP A 304 -23.48 4.59 8.38
N GLU A 305 -23.99 5.54 7.60
CA GLU A 305 -25.15 5.37 6.73
C GLU A 305 -24.87 4.37 5.60
N ASP A 306 -23.64 4.30 5.11
CA ASP A 306 -23.22 3.37 4.05
C ASP A 306 -23.34 1.92 4.52
N PHE A 307 -23.30 1.70 5.85
CA PHE A 307 -23.48 0.40 6.48
C PHE A 307 -24.84 0.26 7.19
N GLY A 308 -25.87 0.97 6.72
CA GLY A 308 -27.23 0.90 7.25
C GLY A 308 -27.35 1.49 8.66
N SER A 309 -26.61 2.56 8.93
CA SER A 309 -26.54 3.26 10.22
C SER A 309 -26.07 2.37 11.39
N ARG A 310 -25.30 1.32 11.07
CA ARG A 310 -24.61 0.48 12.07
C ARG A 310 -23.52 1.31 12.75
N VAL A 311 -23.31 1.06 14.05
CA VAL A 311 -22.16 1.63 14.77
C VAL A 311 -20.90 0.93 14.29
N VAL A 312 -19.98 1.71 13.73
CA VAL A 312 -18.69 1.26 13.22
C VAL A 312 -17.55 1.96 13.94
N TRP A 313 -16.38 1.34 13.89
CA TRP A 313 -15.13 1.95 14.34
C TRP A 313 -14.44 2.62 13.15
N ASN A 314 -14.04 3.86 13.34
CA ASN A 314 -13.29 4.65 12.38
C ASN A 314 -11.93 5.04 12.96
N PHE A 315 -10.92 5.14 12.09
CA PHE A 315 -9.57 5.60 12.39
C PHE A 315 -9.30 6.93 11.70
N LEU A 316 -8.66 7.87 12.42
CA LEU A 316 -8.28 9.18 11.88
C LEU A 316 -6.99 9.08 11.05
N TYR A 317 -7.10 9.29 9.75
CA TYR A 317 -5.99 9.36 8.81
C TYR A 317 -6.07 10.61 7.95
N ASN A 318 -5.04 11.46 7.97
CA ASN A 318 -4.98 12.70 7.17
C ASN A 318 -6.25 13.55 7.27
N ASN A 319 -6.71 13.79 8.50
CA ASN A 319 -7.96 14.51 8.82
C ASN A 319 -9.23 13.88 8.21
N ARG A 320 -9.21 12.59 7.86
CA ARG A 320 -10.35 11.81 7.40
C ARG A 320 -10.59 10.61 8.31
N TRP A 321 -11.85 10.29 8.54
CA TRP A 321 -12.25 9.09 9.26
C TRP A 321 -12.39 7.92 8.29
N ILE A 322 -11.73 6.81 8.59
CA ILE A 322 -11.73 5.62 7.74
C ILE A 322 -12.19 4.42 8.54
N THR A 323 -13.17 3.69 8.00
CA THR A 323 -13.75 2.53 8.68
C THR A 323 -12.75 1.39 8.81
N ILE A 324 -12.72 0.79 10.00
CA ILE A 324 -11.84 -0.32 10.34
C ILE A 324 -12.52 -1.65 10.03
N PHE A 325 -11.81 -2.50 9.29
CA PHE A 325 -12.28 -3.84 8.91
C PHE A 325 -11.35 -4.91 9.49
N ALA A 326 -11.85 -6.12 9.72
CA ALA A 326 -11.02 -7.29 9.96
C ALA A 326 -11.36 -8.36 8.92
N ARG A 327 -10.33 -8.88 8.24
CA ARG A 327 -10.49 -9.89 7.17
C ARG A 327 -11.43 -9.42 6.04
N GLY A 328 -11.48 -8.12 5.77
CA GLY A 328 -12.39 -7.50 4.80
C GLY A 328 -13.85 -7.37 5.25
N ASN A 329 -14.17 -7.72 6.51
CA ASN A 329 -15.51 -7.57 7.07
C ASN A 329 -15.53 -6.48 8.14
N LEU A 330 -16.68 -5.82 8.31
CA LEU A 330 -16.89 -4.87 9.40
C LEU A 330 -16.71 -5.56 10.76
N ILE A 331 -15.95 -4.92 11.64
CA ILE A 331 -15.75 -5.41 13.00
C ILE A 331 -16.99 -5.17 13.88
N GLY A 332 -17.03 -5.85 15.03
CA GLY A 332 -18.01 -5.52 16.07
C GLY A 332 -17.76 -4.13 16.68
N ASN A 333 -18.68 -3.66 17.51
CA ASN A 333 -18.62 -2.30 18.10
C ASN A 333 -17.95 -2.26 19.49
N SER A 334 -17.38 -3.38 19.95
CA SER A 334 -16.69 -3.43 21.24
C SER A 334 -15.22 -3.01 21.12
N TYR A 335 -14.61 -2.61 22.24
CA TYR A 335 -13.17 -2.35 22.30
C TYR A 335 -12.33 -3.61 22.04
N ASN A 336 -12.86 -4.79 22.38
CA ASN A 336 -12.19 -6.07 22.08
C ASN A 336 -12.10 -6.29 20.57
N ASP A 337 -13.18 -6.00 19.83
CA ASP A 337 -13.19 -6.11 18.37
C ASP A 337 -12.20 -5.14 17.74
N LEU A 338 -12.13 -3.90 18.26
CA LEU A 338 -11.16 -2.91 17.82
C LEU A 338 -9.72 -3.38 18.05
N TYR A 339 -9.38 -3.80 19.27
CA TYR A 339 -8.04 -4.30 19.60
C TYR A 339 -7.65 -5.51 18.74
N GLU A 340 -8.55 -6.49 18.60
CA GLU A 340 -8.33 -7.68 17.77
C GLU A 340 -8.22 -7.35 16.27
N SER A 341 -8.82 -6.24 15.83
CA SER A 341 -8.71 -5.79 14.43
C SER A 341 -7.29 -5.35 14.08
N LEU A 342 -6.50 -4.86 15.04
CA LEU A 342 -5.18 -4.26 14.76
C LEU A 342 -4.17 -5.27 14.19
N ARG A 343 -4.30 -6.57 14.51
CA ARG A 343 -3.46 -7.62 13.88
C ARG A 343 -3.79 -7.85 12.40
N PHE A 344 -4.96 -7.38 11.93
CA PHE A 344 -5.37 -7.40 10.52
C PHE A 344 -5.16 -6.06 9.82
N ASN A 345 -4.71 -5.03 10.54
CA ASN A 345 -4.54 -3.66 10.05
C ASN A 345 -3.17 -3.12 10.46
N GLY A 346 -2.11 -3.76 9.96
CA GLY A 346 -0.73 -3.42 10.27
C GLY A 346 -0.39 -1.97 9.91
N ARG A 347 -0.96 -1.45 8.83
CA ARG A 347 -0.79 -0.04 8.46
C ARG A 347 -1.43 0.94 9.46
N VAL A 348 -2.62 0.63 9.96
CA VAL A 348 -3.28 1.45 11.00
C VAL A 348 -2.43 1.44 12.26
N LYS A 349 -1.93 0.26 12.67
CA LYS A 349 -1.00 0.12 13.80
C LYS A 349 0.25 1.01 13.61
N GLU A 350 0.91 0.92 12.46
CA GLU A 350 2.11 1.73 12.15
C GLU A 350 1.83 3.23 12.21
N LEU A 351 0.75 3.68 11.56
CA LEU A 351 0.35 5.09 11.53
C LEU A 351 0.07 5.66 12.92
N ILE A 352 -0.54 4.87 13.81
CA ILE A 352 -0.77 5.30 15.20
C ILE A 352 0.56 5.52 15.92
N LEU A 353 1.50 4.57 15.79
CA LEU A 353 2.81 4.69 16.44
C LEU A 353 3.62 5.86 15.87
N GLU A 354 3.55 6.09 14.55
CA GLU A 354 4.15 7.25 13.89
C GLU A 354 3.54 8.57 14.39
N ASN A 355 2.21 8.63 14.53
CA ASN A 355 1.51 9.80 15.05
C ASN A 355 1.89 10.09 16.51
N ALA A 356 2.01 9.05 17.35
CA ALA A 356 2.47 9.20 18.72
C ALA A 356 3.90 9.75 18.79
N ALA A 357 4.82 9.22 17.97
CA ALA A 357 6.18 9.74 17.90
C ALA A 357 6.23 11.21 17.46
N ARG A 358 5.43 11.59 16.46
CA ARG A 358 5.34 12.97 15.97
C ARG A 358 4.75 13.91 17.02
N TYR A 359 3.71 13.47 17.73
CA TYR A 359 3.11 14.23 18.83
C TYR A 359 4.16 14.53 19.91
N MET A 360 4.88 13.52 20.39
CA MET A 360 5.95 13.71 21.39
C MET A 360 7.04 14.68 20.90
N GLN A 361 7.46 14.56 19.64
CA GLN A 361 8.45 15.47 19.03
C GLN A 361 7.96 16.92 19.00
N GLN A 362 6.69 17.14 18.64
CA GLN A 362 6.09 18.47 18.59
C GLN A 362 6.02 19.08 19.99
N GLU A 363 5.46 18.37 20.98
CA GLU A 363 5.31 18.88 22.34
C GLU A 363 6.65 19.19 23.01
N LYS A 364 7.66 18.32 22.86
CA LYS A 364 9.00 18.54 23.42
C LYS A 364 9.72 19.73 22.78
N GLY A 365 9.46 20.02 21.51
CA GLY A 365 10.12 21.11 20.78
C GLY A 365 9.85 22.51 21.36
N TYR A 366 8.81 22.67 22.17
CA TYR A 366 8.36 23.96 22.68
C TYR A 366 8.66 24.24 24.16
N SER A 367 9.07 23.23 24.94
CA SER A 367 9.18 23.34 26.40
C SER A 367 10.39 22.60 26.96
N ASP A 368 10.98 23.14 28.03
CA ASP A 368 12.01 22.43 28.78
C ASP A 368 11.40 21.41 29.76
N ALA A 369 12.22 20.50 30.30
CA ALA A 369 11.74 19.42 31.14
C ALA A 369 11.14 19.86 32.50
N GLU A 370 11.27 21.12 32.91
CA GLU A 370 10.59 21.66 34.10
C GLU A 370 9.19 22.18 33.75
N GLU A 371 9.07 22.92 32.65
CA GLU A 371 7.76 23.33 32.09
C GLU A 371 6.89 22.11 31.70
N ILE A 372 7.51 21.07 31.12
CA ILE A 372 6.85 19.79 30.80
C ILE A 372 6.31 19.12 32.07
N MET A 373 7.05 19.17 33.18
CA MET A 373 6.59 18.60 34.46
C MET A 373 5.39 19.36 35.03
N ASP A 374 5.41 20.68 34.96
CA ASP A 374 4.34 21.54 35.48
C ASP A 374 3.04 21.38 34.68
N ARG A 375 3.15 21.13 33.37
CA ARG A 375 2.01 20.97 32.45
C ARG A 375 1.71 19.51 32.10
N MET A 376 2.30 18.54 32.82
CA MET A 376 2.24 17.11 32.49
C MET A 376 0.80 16.59 32.31
N MET A 377 -0.13 17.07 33.14
CA MET A 377 -1.52 16.64 33.12
C MET A 377 -2.36 17.32 32.02
N ASP A 378 -1.83 18.37 31.37
CA ASP A 378 -2.48 19.09 30.28
C ASP A 378 -2.10 18.54 28.89
N TYR A 379 -1.14 17.61 28.80
CA TYR A 379 -0.85 16.94 27.53
C TYR A 379 -2.02 16.08 27.12
N TYR A 380 -2.52 16.26 25.89
CA TYR A 380 -3.66 15.51 25.33
C TYR A 380 -3.60 14.01 25.62
N LEU A 381 -2.43 13.38 25.40
CA LEU A 381 -2.26 11.96 25.71
C LEU A 381 -2.60 11.62 27.17
N ILE A 382 -2.12 12.43 28.11
CA ILE A 382 -2.34 12.21 29.54
C ILE A 382 -3.76 12.60 29.94
N GLU A 383 -4.27 13.72 29.40
CA GLU A 383 -5.63 14.19 29.63
C GLU A 383 -6.65 13.13 29.22
N ASP A 384 -6.53 12.51 28.04
CA ASP A 384 -7.46 11.48 27.56
C ASP A 384 -7.33 10.16 28.34
N LEU A 385 -6.10 9.73 28.67
CA LEU A 385 -5.89 8.53 29.48
C LEU A 385 -6.45 8.67 30.90
N THR A 386 -6.43 9.89 31.46
CA THR A 386 -6.84 10.18 32.84
C THR A 386 -8.26 10.72 32.98
N GLN A 387 -8.82 11.33 31.92
CA GLN A 387 -10.09 12.04 31.90
C GLN A 387 -10.21 13.14 32.96
N ILE A 388 -9.32 14.14 32.92
CA ILE A 388 -9.24 15.21 33.95
C ILE A 388 -10.24 16.36 33.73
N SER A 389 -10.85 16.53 32.54
CA SER A 389 -12.04 17.39 32.39
C SER A 389 -12.82 17.17 31.08
N PRO A 390 -14.16 17.10 31.12
CA PRO A 390 -15.02 17.09 29.93
C PRO A 390 -15.27 18.48 29.29
N GLU A 391 -14.62 19.55 29.75
CA GLU A 391 -14.95 20.95 29.36
C GLU A 391 -13.92 21.69 28.48
N LYS A 392 -12.75 21.11 28.16
CA LYS A 392 -11.82 21.76 27.22
C LYS A 392 -12.19 21.42 25.77
N LYS A 393 -12.77 22.42 25.07
CA LYS A 393 -13.13 22.38 23.64
C LYS A 393 -12.01 21.80 22.78
N LYS A 394 -12.37 20.78 21.98
CA LYS A 394 -11.65 20.31 20.79
C LYS A 394 -11.07 21.48 19.99
N VAL A 395 -9.76 21.68 20.06
CA VAL A 395 -9.04 22.52 19.12
C VAL A 395 -8.88 21.69 17.84
N GLU A 396 -9.22 22.26 16.69
CA GLU A 396 -9.13 21.64 15.37
C GLU A 396 -7.75 20.99 15.16
N LYS A 397 -7.73 19.65 15.12
CA LYS A 397 -6.52 18.85 14.85
C LYS A 397 -6.11 19.04 13.39
N VAL A 398 -4.98 19.70 13.13
CA VAL A 398 -4.32 19.67 11.82
C VAL A 398 -3.09 18.77 11.91
N PHE A 399 -3.30 17.46 11.72
CA PHE A 399 -2.18 16.56 11.42
C PHE A 399 -1.88 16.65 9.92
N ASN A 400 -1.13 17.68 9.52
CA ASN A 400 -0.59 17.75 8.16
C ASN A 400 0.48 16.68 7.99
N SER A 401 0.12 15.57 7.33
CA SER A 401 1.12 14.71 6.70
C SER A 401 1.23 15.10 5.23
N ALA A 402 2.41 15.55 4.83
CA ALA A 402 2.74 15.66 3.42
C ALA A 402 3.05 14.26 2.90
N SER A 403 2.43 13.94 1.75
CA SER A 403 2.65 12.77 0.88
C SER A 403 2.20 11.39 1.41
N VAL A 404 1.08 10.91 0.88
CA VAL A 404 0.95 9.74 -0.03
C VAL A 404 -0.54 9.36 -0.05
N ASP A 405 -1.20 9.68 -1.17
CA ASP A 405 -2.56 9.22 -1.49
C ASP A 405 -2.56 7.73 -1.85
N THR A 406 -3.73 7.09 -1.74
CA THR A 406 -4.09 5.72 -2.16
C THR A 406 -3.83 4.58 -1.17
N LEU A 407 -4.67 4.50 -0.13
CA LEU A 407 -4.85 3.28 0.69
C LEU A 407 -6.29 2.70 0.62
N PHE A 408 -7.27 3.49 0.21
CA PHE A 408 -8.68 3.10 0.16
C PHE A 408 -9.24 3.57 -1.18
N GLY A 409 -9.41 2.64 -2.11
CA GLY A 409 -10.07 2.94 -3.38
C GLY A 409 -11.51 3.36 -3.12
N SER A 410 -11.78 4.65 -3.26
CA SER A 410 -13.11 5.23 -3.42
C SER A 410 -12.94 6.58 -4.12
N ASP A 411 -13.40 6.65 -5.37
CA ASP A 411 -13.61 7.90 -6.12
C ASP A 411 -14.84 8.67 -5.58
N ASP A 412 -14.96 8.75 -4.26
CA ASP A 412 -16.00 9.54 -3.61
C ASP A 412 -15.38 10.69 -2.84
N ALA A 413 -15.77 11.89 -3.27
CA ALA A 413 -15.45 13.15 -2.63
C ALA A 413 -16.10 13.20 -1.24
N GLY A 414 -15.44 12.60 -0.25
CA GLY A 414 -15.86 12.63 1.15
C GLY A 414 -15.88 14.07 1.67
N GLN A 415 -17.09 14.56 1.95
CA GLN A 415 -17.37 15.85 2.56
C GLN A 415 -16.59 16.01 3.87
N ALA A 416 -16.07 17.22 4.11
CA ALA A 416 -15.75 17.65 5.46
C ALA A 416 -17.07 17.82 6.22
N MET A 417 -17.37 16.95 7.19
CA MET A 417 -18.60 17.07 7.99
C MET A 417 -18.43 16.70 9.45
N ASP A 418 -18.92 17.64 10.25
CA ASP A 418 -19.65 17.59 11.52
C ASP A 418 -19.21 16.61 12.63
N ASP A 419 -19.02 17.17 13.82
CA ASP A 419 -18.64 16.49 15.07
C ASP A 419 -19.84 15.79 15.77
N GLY A 420 -21.00 15.74 15.10
CA GLY A 420 -22.31 15.47 15.72
C GLY A 420 -22.67 14.03 16.11
N ASP A 421 -21.92 13.01 15.69
CA ASP A 421 -22.33 11.60 15.81
C ASP A 421 -21.34 10.69 16.58
N ASN A 422 -20.46 11.27 17.41
CA ASN A 422 -19.63 10.46 18.31
C ASN A 422 -20.49 9.82 19.41
N VAL A 423 -20.56 8.49 19.43
CA VAL A 423 -21.38 7.73 20.39
C VAL A 423 -20.65 7.56 21.74
N ASP A 424 -19.37 7.94 21.79
CA ASP A 424 -18.52 7.76 22.95
C ASP A 424 -18.47 9.02 23.81
N ALA A 425 -18.81 8.84 25.10
CA ALA A 425 -18.43 9.76 26.15
C ALA A 425 -16.94 9.56 26.47
N ASP A 426 -16.25 10.62 26.87
CA ASP A 426 -14.82 10.58 27.17
C ASP A 426 -14.54 9.60 28.34
N GLU A 427 -13.99 8.43 28.00
CA GLU A 427 -13.82 7.28 28.90
C GLU A 427 -12.36 7.12 29.33
N ASN A 428 -12.15 6.97 30.64
CA ASN A 428 -10.83 6.72 31.19
C ASN A 428 -10.30 5.35 30.71
N ILE A 429 -9.01 5.24 30.43
CA ILE A 429 -8.43 4.01 29.88
C ILE A 429 -8.69 2.78 30.78
N LEU A 430 -8.72 2.96 32.11
CA LEU A 430 -9.01 1.86 33.04
C LEU A 430 -10.47 1.40 32.97
N ASP A 431 -11.38 2.31 32.63
CA ASP A 431 -12.80 1.99 32.41
C ASP A 431 -12.98 1.22 31.09
N ILE A 432 -12.22 1.60 30.05
CA ILE A 432 -12.14 0.85 28.80
C ILE A 432 -11.61 -0.57 29.07
N LEU A 433 -10.49 -0.71 29.78
CA LEU A 433 -9.94 -2.02 30.14
C LEU A 433 -10.91 -2.83 31.00
N LEU A 434 -11.65 -2.20 31.91
CA LEU A 434 -12.70 -2.85 32.70
C LEU A 434 -13.79 -3.44 31.81
N LYS A 435 -14.24 -2.70 30.78
CA LYS A 435 -15.24 -3.17 29.81
C LYS A 435 -14.74 -4.29 28.90
N MET A 436 -13.45 -4.33 28.62
CA MET A 436 -12.83 -5.38 27.80
C MET A 436 -12.77 -6.73 28.54
N ARG A 437 -12.69 -6.70 29.88
CA ARG A 437 -12.45 -7.89 30.72
C ARG A 437 -13.36 -9.09 30.44
N PRO A 438 -14.69 -8.95 30.26
CA PRO A 438 -15.58 -10.10 30.07
C PRO A 438 -15.38 -10.84 28.75
N GLY A 439 -14.90 -10.15 27.71
CA GLY A 439 -14.74 -10.71 26.36
C GLY A 439 -13.29 -11.03 25.97
N MET A 440 -12.35 -10.98 26.90
CA MET A 440 -10.92 -11.14 26.65
C MET A 440 -10.28 -12.19 27.57
N ASP A 441 -9.29 -12.92 27.06
CA ASP A 441 -8.48 -13.83 27.86
C ASP A 441 -7.82 -13.09 29.03
N LYS A 442 -7.69 -13.76 30.19
CA LYS A 442 -7.14 -13.13 31.39
C LYS A 442 -5.70 -12.66 31.17
N ASN A 443 -4.85 -13.45 30.54
CA ASN A 443 -3.43 -13.11 30.37
C ASN A 443 -3.27 -12.00 29.34
N GLU A 444 -4.07 -12.04 28.28
CA GLU A 444 -4.11 -10.94 27.30
C GLU A 444 -4.57 -9.63 27.93
N TRP A 445 -5.65 -9.68 28.72
CA TRP A 445 -6.14 -8.52 29.46
C TRP A 445 -5.12 -7.95 30.44
N LEU A 446 -4.44 -8.81 31.21
CA LEU A 446 -3.36 -8.39 32.12
C LEU A 446 -2.23 -7.70 31.36
N SER A 447 -1.89 -8.20 30.17
CA SER A 447 -0.82 -7.62 29.36
C SER A 447 -1.13 -6.24 28.79
N LEU A 448 -2.39 -5.80 28.78
CA LEU A 448 -2.76 -4.42 28.42
C LEU A 448 -2.34 -3.43 29.50
N PHE A 449 -2.30 -3.81 30.77
CA PHE A 449 -1.75 -2.96 31.84
C PHE A 449 -0.24 -2.76 31.68
N THR A 450 0.47 -3.80 31.26
CA THR A 450 1.88 -3.69 30.88
C THR A 450 2.03 -2.71 29.70
N ALA A 451 1.15 -2.75 28.71
CA ALA A 451 1.20 -1.82 27.59
C ALA A 451 0.91 -0.36 28.01
N VAL A 452 0.00 -0.13 28.95
CA VAL A 452 -0.23 1.21 29.55
C VAL A 452 1.04 1.71 30.22
N HIS A 453 1.70 0.87 31.02
CA HIS A 453 2.98 1.22 31.65
C HIS A 453 4.06 1.58 30.63
N GLU A 454 4.19 0.77 29.58
CA GLU A 454 5.16 0.99 28.52
C GLU A 454 4.89 2.27 27.73
N VAL A 455 3.63 2.57 27.40
CA VAL A 455 3.25 3.83 26.73
C VAL A 455 3.59 5.04 27.59
N LEU A 456 3.29 4.98 28.90
CA LEU A 456 3.65 6.05 29.83
C LEU A 456 5.18 6.20 29.93
N ASN A 457 5.92 5.10 30.01
CA ASN A 457 7.38 5.16 30.06
C ASN A 457 7.98 5.71 28.77
N ASP A 458 7.54 5.25 27.59
CA ASP A 458 7.99 5.77 26.30
C ASP A 458 7.76 7.28 26.21
N PHE A 459 6.55 7.73 26.59
CA PHE A 459 6.19 9.14 26.60
C PHE A 459 7.04 9.95 27.58
N LEU A 460 7.09 9.54 28.85
CA LEU A 460 7.76 10.30 29.89
C LEU A 460 9.28 10.30 29.73
N ASN A 461 9.89 9.19 29.34
CA ASN A 461 11.32 9.13 29.07
C ASN A 461 11.70 10.08 27.94
N TYR A 462 10.90 10.10 26.87
CA TYR A 462 11.10 11.04 25.77
C TYR A 462 10.94 12.49 26.23
N MET A 463 9.85 12.80 26.92
CA MET A 463 9.51 14.17 27.35
C MET A 463 10.44 14.72 28.44
N LEU A 464 11.03 13.86 29.28
CA LEU A 464 11.82 14.25 30.45
C LEU A 464 13.30 13.88 30.34
N ASP A 465 13.80 13.71 29.11
CA ASP A 465 15.22 13.45 28.80
C ASP A 465 15.81 12.26 29.57
N ASP A 466 15.06 11.16 29.66
CA ASP A 466 15.44 9.95 30.40
C ASP A 466 15.78 10.20 31.90
N ASN A 467 15.35 11.33 32.47
CA ASN A 467 15.58 11.64 33.87
C ASN A 467 14.71 10.76 34.76
N ARG A 468 15.27 9.63 35.21
CA ARG A 468 14.58 8.62 36.02
C ARG A 468 13.79 9.19 37.19
N SER A 469 14.32 10.19 37.90
CA SER A 469 13.62 10.78 39.05
C SER A 469 12.36 11.53 38.63
N ARG A 470 12.43 12.31 37.53
CA ARG A 470 11.29 13.05 36.99
C ARG A 470 10.27 12.09 36.38
N VAL A 471 10.72 11.15 35.56
CA VAL A 471 9.89 10.10 34.94
C VAL A 471 9.11 9.34 36.00
N ARG A 472 9.79 8.86 37.06
CA ARG A 472 9.13 8.14 38.16
C ARG A 472 8.08 9.00 38.85
N THR A 473 8.41 10.26 39.12
CA THR A 473 7.50 11.19 39.82
C THR A 473 6.26 11.46 38.98
N ALA A 474 6.42 11.75 37.70
CA ALA A 474 5.33 11.96 36.76
C ALA A 474 4.47 10.71 36.59
N ALA A 475 5.09 9.55 36.36
CA ALA A 475 4.39 8.27 36.20
C ALA A 475 3.52 7.94 37.42
N LEU A 476 4.04 8.15 38.64
CA LEU A 476 3.26 7.96 39.87
C LEU A 476 2.08 8.94 39.97
N ALA A 477 2.26 10.18 39.55
CA ALA A 477 1.19 11.18 39.58
C ALA A 477 0.07 10.78 38.59
N ILE A 478 0.46 10.45 37.35
CA ILE A 478 -0.45 10.06 36.27
C ILE A 478 -1.24 8.81 36.64
N VAL A 479 -0.57 7.72 37.06
CA VAL A 479 -1.26 6.45 37.37
C VAL A 479 -2.22 6.61 38.56
N LYS A 480 -1.86 7.41 39.57
CA LYS A 480 -2.78 7.73 40.67
C LYS A 480 -4.01 8.49 40.18
N GLN A 481 -3.82 9.47 39.30
CA GLN A 481 -4.92 10.26 38.76
C GLN A 481 -5.81 9.43 37.83
N MET A 482 -5.21 8.59 36.97
CA MET A 482 -5.92 7.60 36.16
C MET A 482 -6.82 6.73 37.03
N TYR A 483 -6.30 6.19 38.13
CA TYR A 483 -7.11 5.37 39.03
C TYR A 483 -8.19 6.18 39.73
N ALA A 484 -7.88 7.35 40.31
CA ALA A 484 -8.85 8.20 40.99
C ALA A 484 -10.05 8.56 40.09
N ASN A 485 -9.80 8.78 38.80
CA ASN A 485 -10.81 9.11 37.79
C ASN A 485 -11.43 7.88 37.10
N SER A 486 -11.10 6.66 37.49
CA SER A 486 -11.76 5.45 37.00
C SER A 486 -13.01 5.11 37.83
N ILE A 487 -13.93 4.30 37.29
CA ILE A 487 -15.07 3.72 38.00
C ILE A 487 -14.64 3.08 39.34
N PRO A 488 -13.65 2.16 39.40
CA PRO A 488 -13.24 1.56 40.66
C PRO A 488 -12.66 2.59 41.65
N GLY A 489 -11.90 3.58 41.18
CA GLY A 489 -11.36 4.62 42.07
C GLY A 489 -12.43 5.53 42.65
N ARG A 490 -13.38 6.00 41.83
CA ARG A 490 -14.52 6.81 42.28
C ARG A 490 -15.37 6.06 43.30
N LYS A 491 -15.67 4.79 43.05
CA LYS A 491 -16.40 3.93 43.98
C LYS A 491 -15.66 3.76 45.30
N GLN A 492 -14.35 3.54 45.25
CA GLN A 492 -13.53 3.41 46.46
C GLN A 492 -13.54 4.71 47.28
N LEU A 493 -13.46 5.88 46.64
CA LEU A 493 -13.56 7.18 47.30
C LEU A 493 -14.94 7.41 47.94
N ALA A 494 -16.00 6.92 47.29
CA ALA A 494 -17.37 6.97 47.82
C ALA A 494 -17.65 5.91 48.91
N GLY A 495 -16.72 4.98 49.18
CA GLY A 495 -16.91 3.89 50.14
C GLY A 495 -17.81 2.76 49.63
N GLU A 496 -18.00 2.65 48.31
CA GLU A 496 -18.81 1.61 47.68
C GLU A 496 -18.03 0.27 47.57
N GLN A 497 -18.77 -0.85 47.54
CA GLN A 497 -18.18 -2.16 47.29
C GLN A 497 -17.78 -2.31 45.82
N LEU A 498 -16.55 -2.77 45.60
CA LEU A 498 -16.05 -3.11 44.27
C LEU A 498 -16.51 -4.51 43.86
N SER A 499 -16.93 -4.65 42.60
CA SER A 499 -17.13 -5.94 41.95
C SER A 499 -15.80 -6.70 41.77
N THR A 500 -15.89 -7.97 41.38
CA THR A 500 -14.71 -8.81 41.11
C THR A 500 -13.81 -8.22 40.00
N ALA A 501 -14.41 -7.66 38.93
CA ALA A 501 -13.65 -7.06 37.83
C ALA A 501 -13.00 -5.74 38.25
N GLU A 502 -13.70 -4.90 38.99
CA GLU A 502 -13.18 -3.65 39.56
C GLU A 502 -12.04 -3.91 40.56
N THR A 503 -12.17 -4.95 41.39
CA THR A 503 -11.11 -5.40 42.31
C THR A 503 -9.87 -5.87 41.55
N ALA A 504 -10.04 -6.55 40.41
CA ALA A 504 -8.94 -6.97 39.57
C ALA A 504 -8.20 -5.77 38.95
N VAL A 505 -8.91 -4.73 38.48
CA VAL A 505 -8.31 -3.48 37.99
C VAL A 505 -7.49 -2.82 39.09
N ARG A 506 -8.06 -2.66 40.30
CA ARG A 506 -7.34 -2.11 41.45
C ARG A 506 -6.05 -2.88 41.75
N ALA A 507 -6.12 -4.21 41.77
CA ALA A 507 -4.93 -5.03 42.03
C ALA A 507 -3.83 -4.83 40.97
N GLN A 508 -4.19 -4.63 39.70
CA GLN A 508 -3.21 -4.32 38.65
C GLN A 508 -2.60 -2.93 38.80
N ILE A 509 -3.39 -1.94 39.22
CA ILE A 509 -2.86 -0.60 39.55
C ILE A 509 -1.90 -0.65 40.73
N ASP A 510 -2.21 -1.42 41.77
CA ASP A 510 -1.30 -1.59 42.92
C ASP A 510 0.03 -2.23 42.49
N ILE A 511 0.00 -3.21 41.58
CA ILE A 511 1.21 -3.80 40.98
C ILE A 511 1.99 -2.73 40.20
N LEU A 512 1.32 -2.01 39.30
CA LEU A 512 1.92 -0.97 38.47
C LEU A 512 2.57 0.14 39.31
N LEU A 513 1.88 0.64 40.34
CA LEU A 513 2.41 1.65 41.26
C LEU A 513 3.64 1.15 42.03
N ASN A 514 3.69 -0.14 42.37
CA ASN A 514 4.85 -0.73 43.02
C ASN A 514 6.02 -0.91 42.06
N GLU A 515 5.76 -1.31 40.82
CA GLU A 515 6.79 -1.40 39.76
C GLU A 515 7.43 -0.03 39.52
N ILE A 516 6.62 1.03 39.35
CA ILE A 516 7.12 2.39 39.15
C ILE A 516 7.91 2.90 40.36
N LYS A 517 7.52 2.57 41.59
CA LYS A 517 8.30 2.99 42.78
C LYS A 517 9.68 2.33 42.85
N ASN A 518 9.81 1.13 42.29
CA ASN A 518 10.99 0.29 42.39
C ASN A 518 11.90 0.37 41.15
N SER A 519 11.48 1.05 40.08
CA SER A 519 12.33 1.43 38.94
C SER A 519 13.13 2.70 39.23
#